data_AF-A0A2P4T7Q0-F1
#
_entry.id   AF-A0A2P4T7Q0-F1
#
_cell.length_a   1.000
_cell.length_b   1.000
_cell.length_c   1.000
_cell.angle_alpha   90.00
_cell.angle_beta   90.00
_cell.angle_gamma   90.00
#
_symmetry.space_group_name_H-M   'P 1'
#
loop_
_entity.id
_entity.type
_entity.pdbx_description
1 polymer ?
#
loop_
_entity_poly.entity_id
_entity_poly.type
_entity_poly.pdbx_seq_one_letter_code
_entity_poly.pdbx_strand_id
1 'polypeptide(L)'
;YLQLLDGKDNYPCLVDAEGVVISFPPITNSEKTKIRKTTRDLFLEVTSDRSLQICKDVMDALILKIAELNRFTMENEEEGSGSDDESDALCGPVNVNPKQNTQQPLVVEQVRVVDMDGNLKVLYPSKTDLATASSLLTVIR
;
A
#
# COMPACT_ATOMS: atom_id res chain seq x y z
N TYR A 1 5.54 -18.05 17.37
CA TYR A 1 4.80 -16.77 17.47
C TYR A 1 3.51 -16.91 18.26
N LEU A 2 2.79 -18.04 18.25
CA LEU A 2 1.59 -18.25 19.10
C LEU A 2 1.85 -17.92 20.59
N GLN A 3 3.01 -18.32 21.11
CA GLN A 3 3.43 -18.06 22.50
C GLN A 3 3.50 -16.57 22.90
N LEU A 4 3.50 -15.64 21.93
CA LEU A 4 3.46 -14.20 22.21
C LEU A 4 2.18 -13.79 22.96
N LEU A 5 1.16 -14.65 22.90
CA LEU A 5 -0.15 -14.44 23.50
C LEU A 5 -0.39 -15.35 24.73
N ASP A 6 0.57 -16.17 25.13
CA ASP A 6 0.39 -17.09 26.26
C ASP A 6 0.18 -16.32 27.57
N GLY A 7 -0.87 -16.70 28.31
CA GLY A 7 -1.19 -16.12 29.62
C GLY A 7 -1.68 -14.67 29.58
N LYS A 8 -2.08 -14.14 28.43
CA LYS A 8 -2.69 -12.81 28.31
C LYS A 8 -4.20 -12.88 28.53
N ASP A 9 -4.72 -11.97 29.35
CA ASP A 9 -6.16 -11.85 29.62
C ASP A 9 -6.95 -11.27 28.43
N ASN A 10 -6.27 -10.48 27.60
CA ASN A 10 -6.85 -9.83 26.43
C ASN A 10 -5.98 -10.06 25.18
N TYR A 11 -6.66 -10.16 24.05
CA TYR A 11 -6.05 -10.39 22.75
C TYR A 11 -6.30 -9.18 21.83
N PRO A 12 -5.29 -8.72 21.08
CA PRO A 12 -5.51 -7.64 20.13
C PRO A 12 -6.34 -8.15 18.96
N CYS A 13 -7.27 -7.35 18.47
CA CYS A 13 -8.02 -7.66 17.26
C CYS A 13 -8.32 -6.37 16.50
N LEU A 14 -8.38 -6.46 15.18
CA LEU A 14 -8.88 -5.39 14.33
C LEU A 14 -10.26 -5.80 13.81
N VAL A 15 -11.20 -4.89 13.98
CA VAL A 15 -12.61 -5.08 13.63
C VAL A 15 -13.00 -3.97 12.67
N ASP A 16 -13.70 -4.31 11.58
CA ASP A 16 -14.23 -3.34 10.63
C ASP A 16 -15.50 -2.64 11.16
N ALA A 17 -16.02 -1.67 10.40
CA ALA A 17 -17.19 -0.90 10.78
C ALA A 17 -18.48 -1.76 10.91
N GLU A 18 -18.51 -2.91 10.24
CA GLU A 18 -19.59 -3.89 10.32
C GLU A 18 -19.45 -4.86 11.50
N GLY A 19 -18.41 -4.72 12.33
CA GLY A 19 -18.18 -5.58 13.49
C GLY A 19 -17.50 -6.91 13.14
N VAL A 20 -16.94 -7.06 11.94
CA VAL A 20 -16.24 -8.29 11.52
C VAL A 20 -14.75 -8.20 11.86
N VAL A 21 -14.22 -9.24 12.50
CA VAL A 21 -12.78 -9.35 12.78
C VAL A 21 -12.02 -9.58 11.46
N ILE A 22 -11.14 -8.65 11.12
CA ILE A 22 -10.34 -8.69 9.89
C ILE A 22 -8.89 -9.11 10.13
N SER A 23 -8.38 -8.95 11.35
CA SER A 23 -7.02 -9.33 11.74
C SER A 23 -6.95 -9.66 13.22
N PHE A 24 -6.19 -10.71 13.56
CA PHE A 24 -5.86 -11.13 14.92
C PHE A 24 -4.33 -11.15 15.08
N PRO A 25 -3.69 -9.99 15.35
CA PRO A 25 -2.26 -9.95 15.56
C PRO A 25 -1.80 -10.74 16.79
N PRO A 26 -0.58 -11.30 16.81
CA PRO A 26 0.34 -11.48 15.69
C PRO A 26 0.09 -12.80 14.95
N ILE A 27 -1.13 -13.36 15.00
CA ILE A 27 -1.43 -14.73 14.60
C ILE A 27 -1.82 -14.83 13.13
N THR A 28 -2.89 -14.15 12.72
CA THR A 28 -3.45 -14.34 11.38
C THR A 28 -4.40 -13.23 10.95
N ASN A 29 -4.62 -13.14 9.64
CA ASN A 29 -5.58 -12.23 9.01
C ASN A 29 -6.80 -13.04 8.55
N SER A 30 -7.95 -12.36 8.42
CA SER A 30 -9.20 -12.98 7.99
C SER A 30 -9.19 -13.34 6.49
N GLU A 31 -9.87 -14.41 6.11
CA GLU A 31 -10.07 -14.76 4.69
C GLU A 31 -10.87 -13.67 3.94
N LYS A 32 -11.68 -12.87 4.65
CA LYS A 32 -12.48 -11.76 4.09
C LYS A 32 -11.60 -10.68 3.48
N THR A 33 -10.43 -10.40 4.05
CA THR A 33 -9.49 -9.34 3.61
C THR A 33 -8.31 -9.88 2.82
N LYS A 34 -8.42 -11.12 2.33
CA LYS A 34 -7.35 -11.76 1.56
C LYS A 34 -7.07 -11.02 0.26
N ILE A 35 -5.80 -10.70 0.05
CA ILE A 35 -5.31 -10.09 -1.18
C ILE A 35 -5.49 -11.08 -2.35
N ARG A 36 -6.03 -10.58 -3.46
CA ARG A 36 -6.27 -11.32 -4.71
C ARG A 36 -5.59 -10.59 -5.86
N LYS A 37 -5.52 -11.25 -7.03
CA LYS A 37 -5.00 -10.62 -8.27
C LYS A 37 -5.78 -9.37 -8.70
N THR A 38 -7.03 -9.26 -8.26
CA THR A 38 -7.91 -8.12 -8.55
C THR A 38 -7.81 -7.01 -7.52
N THR A 39 -7.07 -7.20 -6.42
CA THR A 39 -6.90 -6.19 -5.38
C THR A 39 -6.18 -4.97 -5.95
N ARG A 40 -6.76 -3.79 -5.74
CA ARG A 40 -6.20 -2.50 -6.17
C ARG A 40 -5.81 -1.63 -4.99
N ASP A 41 -6.59 -1.71 -3.92
CA ASP A 41 -6.37 -0.96 -2.69
C ASP A 41 -5.91 -1.89 -1.56
N LEU A 42 -5.00 -1.40 -0.74
CA LEU A 42 -4.45 -2.14 0.40
C LEU A 42 -4.66 -1.34 1.67
N PHE A 43 -5.25 -1.98 2.67
CA PHE A 43 -5.15 -1.53 4.05
C PHE A 43 -3.92 -2.17 4.68
N LEU A 44 -3.04 -1.35 5.26
CA LEU A 44 -1.81 -1.82 5.89
C LEU A 44 -1.84 -1.51 7.39
N GLU A 45 -1.68 -2.53 8.22
CA GLU A 45 -1.38 -2.38 9.64
C GLU A 45 -0.03 -2.98 10.02
N VAL A 46 0.66 -2.34 10.96
CA VAL A 46 1.85 -2.89 11.63
C VAL A 46 1.63 -2.73 13.13
N THR A 47 1.66 -3.85 13.86
CA THR A 47 1.41 -3.89 15.30
C THR A 47 2.62 -4.46 16.04
N SER A 48 3.00 -3.86 17.16
CA SER A 48 4.04 -4.34 18.07
C SER A 48 3.76 -3.91 19.51
N ASP A 49 4.14 -4.75 20.47
CA ASP A 49 4.14 -4.42 21.90
C ASP A 49 5.43 -3.71 22.35
N ARG A 50 6.42 -3.57 21.45
CA ARG A 50 7.75 -3.04 21.80
C ARG A 50 7.93 -1.56 21.50
N SER A 51 7.66 -1.13 20.26
CA SER A 51 7.99 0.21 19.81
C SER A 51 7.15 0.64 18.62
N LEU A 52 6.52 1.80 18.76
CA LEU A 52 5.83 2.49 17.66
C LEU A 52 6.81 2.90 16.55
N GLN A 53 8.03 3.30 16.91
CA GLN A 53 9.02 3.72 15.91
C GLN A 53 9.40 2.55 15.00
N ILE A 54 9.60 1.35 15.56
CA ILE A 54 9.86 0.14 14.76
C ILE A 54 8.68 -0.14 13.82
N CYS A 55 7.44 0.04 14.28
CA CYS A 55 6.27 -0.13 13.42
C CYS A 55 6.27 0.86 12.24
N LYS A 56 6.63 2.12 12.49
CA LYS A 56 6.77 3.14 11.46
C LYS A 56 7.88 2.83 10.48
N ASP A 57 9.05 2.42 10.95
CA ASP A 57 10.19 2.08 10.09
C ASP A 57 9.85 0.89 9.17
N VAL A 58 9.14 -0.12 9.70
CA VAL A 58 8.65 -1.26 8.91
C VAL A 58 7.59 -0.81 7.90
N MET A 59 6.65 0.06 8.31
CA MET A 59 5.62 0.59 7.42
C MET A 59 6.25 1.43 6.29
N ASP A 60 7.22 2.28 6.61
CA ASP A 60 7.98 3.07 5.64
C ASP A 60 8.66 2.15 4.62
N ALA A 61 9.43 1.17 5.09
CA ALA A 61 10.12 0.23 4.22
C ALA A 61 9.16 -0.56 3.32
N LEU A 62 8.01 -0.99 3.86
CA LEU A 62 6.98 -1.72 3.11
C LEU A 62 6.38 -0.86 2.00
N ILE A 63 5.93 0.35 2.33
CA ILE A 63 5.31 1.29 1.38
C ILE A 63 6.29 1.66 0.28
N LEU A 64 7.55 1.95 0.64
CA LEU A 64 8.61 2.27 -0.32
C LEU A 64 8.84 1.13 -1.32
N LYS A 65 8.90 -0.12 -0.84
CA LYS A 65 9.08 -1.28 -1.72
C LYS A 65 7.87 -1.53 -2.62
N ILE A 66 6.64 -1.33 -2.12
CA ILE A 66 5.44 -1.41 -2.94
C ILE A 66 5.49 -0.34 -4.05
N ALA A 67 5.87 0.89 -3.73
CA ALA A 67 5.96 1.98 -4.70
C ALA A 67 7.05 1.73 -5.77
N GLU A 68 8.22 1.23 -5.37
CA GLU A 68 9.29 0.84 -6.29
C GLU A 68 8.83 -0.25 -7.27
N LEU A 69 8.16 -1.30 -6.76
CA LEU A 69 7.65 -2.40 -7.58
C LEU A 69 6.53 -1.96 -8.52
N ASN A 70 5.62 -1.09 -8.06
CA ASN A 70 4.57 -0.53 -8.91
C ASN A 70 5.17 0.24 -10.09
N ARG A 71 6.19 1.06 -9.85
CA ARG A 71 6.89 1.80 -10.91
C ARG A 71 7.56 0.85 -11.92
N PHE A 72 8.28 -0.16 -11.43
CA PHE A 72 8.97 -1.13 -12.29
C PHE A 72 8.01 -1.96 -13.15
N THR A 73 6.86 -2.36 -12.60
CA THR A 73 5.84 -3.11 -13.34
C THR A 73 5.30 -2.28 -14.51
N MET A 74 5.06 -0.98 -14.30
CA MET A 74 4.59 -0.09 -15.36
C MET A 74 5.65 0.21 -16.42
N GLU A 75 6.94 0.31 -16.04
CA GLU A 75 8.05 0.51 -16.99
C GLU A 75 8.23 -0.68 -17.94
N ASN A 76 8.05 -1.92 -17.46
CA ASN A 76 8.24 -3.12 -18.28
C ASN A 76 7.02 -3.53 -19.12
N GLU A 77 5.81 -3.05 -18.79
CA GLU A 77 4.63 -3.24 -19.64
C GLU A 77 4.73 -2.46 -20.98
N GLU A 78 5.58 -1.42 -21.04
CA GLU A 78 5.81 -0.63 -22.26
C GLU A 78 6.77 -1.32 -23.27
N GLU A 79 7.64 -2.24 -22.83
CA GLU A 79 8.55 -2.98 -23.73
C GLU A 79 7.96 -4.28 -24.31
N GLY A 80 6.81 -4.74 -23.81
CA GLY A 80 6.15 -5.99 -24.22
C GLY A 80 5.14 -5.88 -25.36
N SER A 81 4.83 -4.67 -25.85
CA SER A 81 3.94 -4.46 -27.01
C SER A 81 4.71 -4.64 -28.33
N GLY A 82 5.32 -5.81 -28.51
CA GLY A 82 5.91 -6.27 -29.76
C GLY A 82 4.81 -6.47 -30.80
N SER A 83 4.91 -5.74 -31.89
CA SER A 83 4.03 -5.75 -33.04
C SER A 83 4.09 -7.07 -33.80
N ASP A 84 2.97 -7.79 -33.86
CA ASP A 84 2.69 -8.75 -34.92
C ASP A 84 1.52 -8.20 -35.76
N ASP A 85 1.82 -7.31 -36.70
CA ASP A 85 0.87 -7.01 -37.78
C ASP A 85 1.65 -6.69 -39.06
N GLU A 86 1.95 -7.74 -39.83
CA GLU A 86 2.28 -7.59 -41.24
C GLU A 86 0.97 -7.31 -42.00
N SER A 87 0.69 -6.04 -42.30
CA SER A 87 0.04 -5.71 -43.57
C SER A 87 0.33 -4.28 -44.04
N ASP A 88 0.61 -4.25 -45.33
CA ASP A 88 1.10 -3.21 -46.22
C ASP A 88 0.06 -2.08 -46.46
N ALA A 89 0.48 -0.80 -46.35
CA ALA A 89 0.14 0.34 -47.25
C ALA A 89 0.04 1.74 -46.57
N LEU A 90 0.90 2.64 -47.06
CA LEU A 90 0.74 4.10 -47.30
C LEU A 90 0.83 5.14 -46.16
N CYS A 91 1.61 6.18 -46.48
CA CYS A 91 1.99 7.36 -45.70
C CYS A 91 0.84 8.28 -45.25
N GLY A 92 0.90 8.72 -43.98
CA GLY A 92 0.17 9.87 -43.43
C GLY A 92 1.04 10.60 -42.39
N PRO A 93 0.83 11.91 -42.14
CA PRO A 93 1.74 12.71 -41.35
C PRO A 93 1.72 12.29 -39.89
N VAL A 94 2.92 12.14 -39.34
CA VAL A 94 3.20 11.73 -37.97
C VAL A 94 2.61 12.76 -37.00
N ASN A 95 1.45 12.46 -36.43
CA ASN A 95 0.97 13.15 -35.25
C ASN A 95 1.51 12.42 -34.03
N VAL A 96 2.76 12.73 -33.65
CA VAL A 96 3.33 12.30 -32.37
C VAL A 96 2.61 13.10 -31.29
N ASN A 97 1.44 12.61 -30.86
CA ASN A 97 1.01 12.87 -29.51
C ASN A 97 1.72 11.84 -28.64
N PRO A 98 2.77 12.20 -27.88
CA PRO A 98 3.23 11.31 -26.84
C PRO A 98 2.02 11.18 -25.89
N LYS A 99 1.49 9.96 -25.78
CA LYS A 99 0.61 9.62 -24.67
C LYS A 99 1.37 10.07 -23.43
N GLN A 100 0.91 11.15 -22.81
CA GLN A 100 1.27 11.48 -21.43
C GLN A 100 0.62 10.38 -20.60
N ASN A 101 1.25 9.20 -20.61
CA ASN A 101 0.96 8.13 -19.68
C ASN A 101 1.55 8.65 -18.37
N THR A 102 0.82 9.56 -17.71
CA THR A 102 1.19 10.11 -16.44
C THR A 102 1.33 8.92 -15.50
N GLN A 103 2.57 8.53 -15.22
CA GLN A 103 2.93 7.57 -14.18
C GLN A 103 2.16 8.00 -12.94
N GLN A 104 1.08 7.31 -12.60
CA GLN A 104 0.30 7.69 -11.43
C GLN A 104 1.06 7.15 -10.22
N PRO A 105 1.62 8.04 -9.38
CA PRO A 105 2.35 7.62 -8.19
C PRO A 105 1.41 6.85 -7.26
N LEU A 106 1.97 5.93 -6.48
CA LEU A 106 1.19 5.20 -5.49
C LEU A 106 0.55 6.20 -4.52
N VAL A 107 -0.77 6.12 -4.37
CA VAL A 107 -1.50 6.97 -3.43
C VAL A 107 -1.45 6.34 -2.04
N VAL A 108 -1.07 7.12 -1.03
CA VAL A 108 -1.03 6.71 0.37
C VAL A 108 -1.94 7.64 1.17
N GLU A 109 -2.96 7.07 1.79
CA GLU A 109 -3.89 7.83 2.64
C GLU A 109 -3.38 7.92 4.08
N GLN A 110 -3.44 9.11 4.66
CA GLN A 110 -3.10 9.33 6.06
C GLN A 110 -4.16 8.73 6.97
N VAL A 111 -3.73 7.84 7.85
CA VAL A 111 -4.57 7.19 8.85
C VAL A 111 -4.38 7.83 10.21
N ARG A 112 -5.50 8.06 10.88
CA ARG A 112 -5.60 8.57 12.25
C ARG A 112 -5.99 7.44 13.19
N VAL A 113 -5.14 7.16 14.18
CA VAL A 113 -5.43 6.22 15.26
C VAL A 113 -5.77 7.00 16.51
N VAL A 114 -6.94 6.72 17.09
CA VAL A 114 -7.45 7.34 18.32
C VAL A 114 -7.61 6.31 19.43
N ASP A 115 -7.60 6.75 20.68
CA ASP A 115 -8.03 5.91 21.81
C ASP A 115 -9.55 5.90 21.99
N MET A 116 -10.01 5.18 23.03
CA MET A 116 -11.43 5.05 23.37
C MET A 116 -12.09 6.38 23.74
N ASP A 117 -11.30 7.36 24.19
CA ASP A 117 -11.76 8.71 24.52
C ASP A 117 -11.75 9.64 23.28
N GLY A 118 -11.32 9.14 22.12
CA GLY A 118 -11.21 9.88 20.87
C GLY A 118 -9.93 10.72 20.74
N ASN A 119 -8.97 10.57 21.65
CA ASN A 119 -7.71 11.31 21.59
C ASN A 119 -6.77 10.71 20.53
N LEU A 120 -6.15 11.58 19.74
CA LEU A 120 -5.16 11.18 18.75
C LEU A 120 -3.95 10.50 19.40
N LYS A 121 -3.68 9.25 19.01
CA LYS A 121 -2.45 8.52 19.39
C LYS A 121 -1.41 8.53 18.29
N VAL A 122 -1.82 8.25 17.06
CA VAL A 122 -0.90 8.15 15.93
C VAL A 122 -1.54 8.79 14.71
N LEU A 123 -0.73 9.55 13.98
CA LEU A 123 -1.06 10.03 12.66
C LEU A 123 0.06 9.57 11.73
N TYR A 124 -0.27 8.78 10.71
CA TYR A 124 0.71 8.22 9.80
C TYR A 124 0.17 8.12 8.36
N PRO A 125 0.96 8.43 7.33
CA PRO A 125 2.27 9.08 7.42
C PRO A 125 2.12 10.55 7.83
N SER A 126 2.93 11.01 8.79
CA SER A 126 2.98 12.40 9.23
C SER A 126 3.75 13.28 8.23
N LYS A 127 4.23 14.46 8.66
CA LYS A 127 5.06 15.33 7.80
C LYS A 127 6.49 14.83 7.65
N THR A 128 6.98 14.03 8.59
CA THR A 128 8.36 13.52 8.61
C THR A 128 8.49 12.10 8.08
N ASP A 129 7.39 11.35 8.03
CA ASP A 129 7.35 9.98 7.52
C ASP A 129 7.40 9.99 5.97
N LEU A 130 8.00 8.97 5.35
CA LEU A 130 8.12 8.81 3.88
C LEU A 130 8.82 9.98 3.13
N ALA A 131 9.62 10.81 3.81
CA ALA A 131 10.20 12.02 3.24
C ALA A 131 11.03 11.82 1.95
N THR A 132 11.68 10.67 1.82
CA THR A 132 12.58 10.34 0.68
C THR A 132 11.81 9.92 -0.58
N ALA A 133 10.51 9.68 -0.53
CA ALA A 133 9.74 9.07 -1.62
C ALA A 133 8.72 9.99 -2.31
N SER A 134 8.89 11.30 -2.18
CA SER A 134 8.02 12.30 -2.82
C SER A 134 7.82 12.13 -4.33
N SER A 135 8.75 11.49 -5.04
CA SER A 135 8.63 11.20 -6.49
C SER A 135 7.90 9.89 -6.81
N LEU A 136 7.76 8.97 -5.86
CA LEU A 136 7.18 7.64 -6.07
C LEU A 136 5.73 7.54 -5.57
N LEU A 137 5.34 8.44 -4.67
CA LEU A 137 4.07 8.34 -3.95
C LEU A 137 3.46 9.71 -3.67
N THR A 138 2.12 9.74 -3.66
CA THR A 138 1.30 10.90 -3.31
C THR A 138 0.61 10.63 -1.99
N VAL A 139 0.86 11.48 -0.99
CA VAL A 139 0.24 11.35 0.33
C VAL A 139 -0.99 12.25 0.43
N ILE A 140 -2.17 11.64 0.62
CA ILE A 140 -3.43 12.35 0.91
C ILE A 140 -3.54 12.51 2.44
N ARG A 141 -3.80 13.74 2.90
CA ARG A 141 -3.83 14.12 4.32
C ARG A 141 -5.16 14.77 4.70
#